data_AF-A0A1Q6LCB1-F1
#
_entry.id   AF-A0A1Q6LCB1-F1
#
_cell.length_a   1.000
_cell.length_b   1.000
_cell.length_c   1.000
_cell.angle_alpha   90.00
_cell.angle_beta   90.00
_cell.angle_gamma   90.00
#
_symmetry.space_group_name_H-M   'P 1'
#
loop_
_entity.id
_entity.type
_entity.pdbx_description
1 polymer ?
#
loop_
_entity_poly.entity_id
_entity_poly.type
_entity_poly.pdbx_seq_one_letter_code
_entity_poly.pdbx_strand_id
1 'polypeptide(L)'
;MADDGSLYDGFDEARCNAVRRLAAQADVLTPNVNELALLCGAEYTEDPAAVRQMGARLAEDHQVVAVTGYRQGTEIHTLVFAGGDCTDLAAPLRPGSFSGTGDLFVSVFTGGLLRGRAPAQAAKQAVDFLSHAIAVTHGTDPRDGVDFEKIMEDLL
;
A
#
# COMPACT_ATOMS: atom_id res chain seq x y z
N MET A 1 6.56 -5.21 7.37
CA MET A 1 6.72 -5.10 8.84
C MET A 1 5.55 -5.69 9.59
N ALA A 2 4.32 -5.47 9.12
CA ALA A 2 3.12 -6.04 9.72
C ALA A 2 2.04 -6.24 8.67
N ASP A 3 1.12 -7.16 8.96
CA ASP A 3 -0.12 -7.33 8.23
C ASP A 3 -1.21 -7.90 9.16
N ASP A 4 -2.48 -7.68 8.83
CA ASP A 4 -3.64 -8.10 9.63
C ASP A 4 -3.50 -7.85 11.16
N GLY A 5 -3.04 -6.65 11.54
CA GLY A 5 -2.94 -6.21 12.94
C GLY A 5 -1.75 -6.76 13.72
N SER A 6 -0.87 -7.57 13.11
CA SER A 6 0.24 -8.23 13.78
C SER A 6 1.57 -8.02 13.05
N LEU A 7 2.67 -8.02 13.80
CA LEU A 7 4.02 -8.05 13.22
C LEU A 7 4.25 -9.39 12.50
N TYR A 8 5.00 -9.36 11.39
CA TYR A 8 5.47 -10.59 10.75
C TYR A 8 6.40 -11.37 11.69
N ASP A 9 6.40 -12.70 11.58
CA ASP A 9 7.27 -13.57 12.34
C ASP A 9 8.74 -13.13 12.26
N GLY A 10 9.36 -12.95 13.43
CA GLY A 10 10.74 -12.49 13.57
C GLY A 10 10.92 -10.96 13.66
N PHE A 11 9.89 -10.13 13.58
CA PHE A 11 10.02 -8.70 13.89
C PHE A 11 9.97 -8.46 15.41
N ASP A 12 11.11 -8.10 15.99
CA ASP A 12 11.22 -7.56 17.35
C ASP A 12 11.24 -6.02 17.33
N GLU A 13 11.24 -5.41 18.51
CA GLU A 13 11.30 -3.96 18.64
C GLU A 13 12.55 -3.35 17.98
N ALA A 14 13.68 -4.05 18.04
CA ALA A 14 14.93 -3.61 17.43
C ALA A 14 14.82 -3.53 15.90
N ARG A 15 14.23 -4.54 15.26
CA ARG A 15 13.95 -4.55 13.81
C ARG A 15 12.93 -3.49 13.43
N CYS A 16 11.87 -3.31 14.21
CA CYS A 16 10.92 -2.22 13.99
C CYS A 16 11.61 -0.85 14.01
N ASN A 17 12.52 -0.62 14.96
CA ASN A 17 13.30 0.61 15.05
C ASN A 17 14.28 0.77 13.87
N ALA A 18 14.86 -0.32 13.37
CA ALA A 18 15.70 -0.28 12.17
C ALA A 18 14.89 0.14 10.94
N VAL A 19 13.68 -0.41 10.75
CA VAL A 19 12.83 -0.02 9.62
C VAL A 19 12.31 1.41 9.76
N ARG A 20 11.96 1.88 10.97
CA ARG A 20 11.62 3.30 11.18
C ARG A 20 12.73 4.25 10.73
N ARG A 21 13.99 3.92 11.06
CA ARG A 21 15.16 4.70 10.62
C ARG A 21 15.37 4.66 9.11
N LEU A 22 15.04 3.55 8.46
CA LEU A 22 15.11 3.43 7.01
C LEU A 22 13.97 4.22 6.34
N ALA A 23 12.74 4.06 6.83
CA ALA A 23 11.55 4.77 6.34
C ALA A 23 11.76 6.28 6.39
N ALA A 24 12.33 6.81 7.47
CA ALA A 24 12.65 8.23 7.65
C ALA A 24 13.59 8.83 6.59
N GLN A 25 14.27 8.00 5.78
CA GLN A 25 15.17 8.45 4.71
C GLN A 25 14.55 8.34 3.31
N ALA A 26 13.33 7.81 3.20
CA ALA A 26 12.70 7.57 1.91
C ALA A 26 12.07 8.84 1.31
N ASP A 27 12.27 9.09 0.02
CA ASP A 27 11.50 10.11 -0.71
C ASP A 27 10.04 9.68 -0.92
N VAL A 28 9.85 8.38 -1.18
CA VAL A 28 8.55 7.75 -1.42
C VAL A 28 8.35 6.63 -0.41
N LEU A 29 7.27 6.71 0.36
CA LEU A 29 6.93 5.73 1.39
C LEU A 29 5.58 5.08 1.08
N THR A 30 5.48 3.75 1.15
CA THR A 30 4.27 3.00 0.76
C THR A 30 3.76 2.05 1.85
N PRO A 31 3.47 2.53 3.07
CA PRO A 31 3.09 1.64 4.16
C PRO A 31 1.68 1.09 3.92
N ASN A 32 1.42 -0.15 4.28
CA ASN A 32 0.03 -0.58 4.49
C ASN A 32 -0.54 0.05 5.79
N VAL A 33 -1.85 -0.03 6.03
CA VAL A 33 -2.48 0.56 7.22
C VAL A 33 -1.93 0.04 8.57
N ASN A 34 -1.47 -1.22 8.63
CA ASN A 34 -0.82 -1.78 9.82
C ASN A 34 0.56 -1.15 10.05
N GLU A 35 1.35 -1.06 8.98
CA GLU A 35 2.67 -0.44 9.00
C GLU A 35 2.57 1.06 9.28
N LEU A 36 1.54 1.73 8.77
CA LEU A 36 1.23 3.12 9.06
C LEU A 36 1.04 3.33 10.56
N ALA A 37 0.22 2.51 11.22
CA ALA A 37 0.01 2.58 12.66
C ALA A 37 1.33 2.38 13.43
N LEU A 38 2.15 1.40 13.02
CA LEU A 38 3.45 1.12 13.65
C LEU A 38 4.49 2.22 13.46
N LEU A 39 4.58 2.80 12.26
CA LEU A 39 5.42 3.96 11.96
C LEU A 39 4.92 5.17 12.74
N CYS A 40 3.61 5.27 12.95
CA CYS A 40 3.01 6.35 13.71
C CYS A 40 3.03 6.17 15.23
N GLY A 41 3.39 4.99 15.74
CA GLY A 41 3.24 4.67 17.16
C GLY A 41 1.79 4.77 17.64
N ALA A 42 0.83 4.48 16.77
CA ALA A 42 -0.59 4.51 17.03
C ALA A 42 -1.19 3.10 17.05
N GLU A 43 -2.39 2.95 17.60
CA GLU A 43 -3.16 1.71 17.48
C GLU A 43 -3.68 1.53 16.05
N TYR A 44 -3.79 0.27 15.62
CA TYR A 44 -4.41 -0.06 14.35
C TYR A 44 -5.85 0.44 14.29
N THR A 45 -6.23 1.03 13.16
CA THR A 45 -7.60 1.51 12.91
C THR A 45 -7.88 1.52 11.42
N GLU A 46 -9.15 1.30 11.06
CA GLU A 46 -9.67 1.50 9.71
C GLU A 46 -10.57 2.74 9.63
N ASP A 47 -10.63 3.58 10.68
CA ASP A 47 -11.35 4.84 10.64
C ASP A 47 -10.72 5.79 9.60
N PRO A 48 -11.46 6.23 8.56
CA PRO A 48 -10.88 7.01 7.47
C PRO A 48 -10.24 8.32 7.91
N ALA A 49 -10.78 8.97 8.94
CA ALA A 49 -10.24 10.23 9.44
C ALA A 49 -8.89 10.00 10.14
N ALA A 50 -8.80 8.98 11.00
CA ALA A 50 -7.56 8.60 11.68
C ALA A 50 -6.48 8.12 10.69
N VAL A 51 -6.83 7.28 9.71
CA VAL A 51 -5.89 6.82 8.67
C VAL A 51 -5.37 8.00 7.86
N ARG A 52 -6.25 8.92 7.45
CA ARG A 52 -5.86 10.14 6.73
C ARG A 52 -4.95 11.03 7.56
N GLN A 53 -5.23 11.20 8.85
CA GLN A 53 -4.40 12.00 9.74
C GLN A 53 -2.99 11.41 9.91
N MET A 54 -2.88 10.10 10.10
CA MET A 54 -1.59 9.41 10.18
C MET A 54 -0.79 9.52 8.88
N GLY A 55 -1.44 9.32 7.73
CA GLY A 55 -0.81 9.47 6.42
C GLY A 55 -0.32 10.91 6.15
N ALA A 56 -1.14 11.91 6.50
CA ALA A 56 -0.77 13.32 6.38
C ALA A 56 0.46 13.65 7.24
N ARG A 57 0.54 13.10 8.46
CA ARG A 57 1.70 13.30 9.34
C ARG A 57 2.99 12.75 8.73
N LEU A 58 2.96 11.55 8.13
CA LEU A 58 4.13 11.03 7.42
C LEU A 58 4.49 11.88 6.19
N ALA A 59 3.49 12.46 5.52
CA ALA A 59 3.73 13.32 4.36
C ALA A 59 4.37 14.68 4.71
N GLU A 60 4.53 15.02 5.99
CA GLU A 60 5.34 16.18 6.42
C GLU A 60 6.84 15.93 6.20
N ASP A 61 7.28 14.68 6.31
CA ASP A 61 8.68 14.26 6.25
C ASP A 61 9.06 13.60 4.90
N HIS A 62 8.08 13.27 4.07
CA HIS A 62 8.25 12.52 2.82
C HIS A 62 7.65 13.27 1.62
N GLN A 63 8.28 13.15 0.44
CA GLN A 63 7.75 13.79 -0.78
C GLN A 63 6.45 13.16 -1.23
N VAL A 64 6.36 11.83 -1.10
CA VAL A 64 5.18 11.04 -1.46
C VAL A 64 4.93 9.97 -0.41
N VAL A 65 3.68 9.85 0.05
CA VAL A 65 3.22 8.74 0.90
C VAL A 65 2.01 8.08 0.25
N ALA A 66 2.08 6.76 0.00
CA ALA A 66 0.95 5.96 -0.49
C ALA A 66 0.55 4.93 0.58
N VAL A 67 -0.46 5.26 1.38
CA VAL A 67 -1.01 4.37 2.41
C VAL A 67 -1.95 3.37 1.76
N THR A 68 -1.65 2.08 1.82
CA THR A 68 -2.46 1.02 1.21
C THR A 68 -3.30 0.26 2.24
N GLY A 69 -4.41 -0.33 1.80
CA GLY A 69 -4.98 -1.50 2.47
C GLY A 69 -5.97 -1.26 3.61
N TYR A 70 -6.42 -0.02 3.89
CA TYR A 70 -7.52 0.18 4.84
C TYR A 70 -8.87 -0.12 4.17
N ARG A 71 -9.76 -0.81 4.89
CA ARG A 71 -11.03 -1.32 4.34
C ARG A 71 -12.19 -0.41 4.71
N GLN A 72 -13.15 -0.24 3.80
CA GLN A 72 -14.42 0.46 4.03
C GLN A 72 -15.55 -0.33 3.36
N GLY A 73 -16.37 -1.01 4.16
CA GLY A 73 -17.45 -1.83 3.64
C GLY A 73 -16.96 -2.90 2.65
N THR A 74 -17.32 -2.74 1.37
CA THR A 74 -16.94 -3.65 0.28
C THR A 74 -15.75 -3.15 -0.54
N GLU A 75 -15.03 -2.15 -0.05
CA GLU A 75 -13.92 -1.50 -0.74
C GLU A 75 -12.64 -1.56 0.08
N ILE A 76 -11.51 -1.57 -0.63
CA ILE A 76 -10.17 -1.40 -0.09
C ILE A 76 -9.59 -0.12 -0.69
N HIS A 77 -8.94 0.68 0.14
CA HIS A 77 -8.54 2.03 -0.22
C HIS A 77 -7.03 2.21 -0.20
N THR A 78 -6.58 3.18 -1.02
CA THR A 78 -5.22 3.70 -1.04
C THR A 78 -5.25 5.22 -0.99
N LEU A 79 -4.65 5.81 0.06
CA LEU A 79 -4.47 7.26 0.16
C LEU A 79 -3.10 7.66 -0.38
N VAL A 80 -3.06 8.64 -1.27
CA VAL A 80 -1.82 9.15 -1.86
C VAL A 80 -1.65 10.61 -1.48
N PHE A 81 -0.61 10.90 -0.72
CA PHE A 81 -0.22 12.24 -0.30
C PHE A 81 0.97 12.69 -1.15
N ALA A 82 0.83 13.84 -1.83
CA ALA A 82 1.92 14.44 -2.61
C ALA A 82 1.66 15.93 -2.83
N GLY A 83 2.67 16.77 -2.66
CA GLY A 83 2.57 18.21 -2.94
C GLY A 83 1.53 18.96 -2.10
N GLY A 84 1.20 18.45 -0.90
CA GLY A 84 0.16 19.00 -0.02
C GLY A 84 -1.27 18.50 -0.32
N ASP A 85 -1.46 17.78 -1.42
CA ASP A 85 -2.74 17.17 -1.78
C ASP A 85 -2.86 15.73 -1.26
N CYS A 86 -4.10 15.27 -1.09
CA CYS A 86 -4.41 13.88 -0.75
C CYS A 86 -5.48 13.32 -1.69
N THR A 87 -5.14 12.26 -2.42
CA THR A 87 -6.07 11.51 -3.28
C THR A 87 -6.48 10.20 -2.61
N ASP A 88 -7.77 9.90 -2.61
CA ASP A 88 -8.32 8.63 -2.10
C ASP A 88 -8.76 7.77 -3.29
N LEU A 89 -8.19 6.57 -3.38
CA LEU A 89 -8.44 5.60 -4.45
C LEU A 89 -9.10 4.36 -3.86
N ALA A 90 -10.25 3.96 -4.40
CA ALA A 90 -10.97 2.76 -3.98
C ALA A 90 -10.90 1.66 -5.04
N ALA A 91 -10.85 0.41 -4.59
CA ALA A 91 -11.05 -0.78 -5.40
C ALA A 91 -11.98 -1.77 -4.68
N PRO A 92 -12.68 -2.65 -5.41
CA PRO A 92 -13.50 -3.69 -4.79
C PRO A 92 -12.65 -4.60 -3.89
N LEU A 93 -13.07 -4.76 -2.63
CA LEU A 93 -12.49 -5.73 -1.71
C LEU A 93 -12.93 -7.14 -2.13
N ARG A 94 -11.99 -7.97 -2.57
CA ARG A 94 -12.26 -9.36 -2.94
C ARG A 94 -11.95 -10.30 -1.78
N PRO A 95 -12.77 -11.35 -1.55
CA PRO A 95 -12.51 -12.32 -0.52
C PRO A 95 -11.25 -13.13 -0.84
N GLY A 96 -10.41 -13.35 0.17
CA GLY A 96 -9.14 -14.07 0.05
C GLY A 96 -7.99 -13.30 0.67
N SER A 97 -6.85 -13.98 0.82
CA SER A 97 -5.57 -13.35 1.12
C SER A 97 -4.64 -13.62 -0.05
N PHE A 98 -3.86 -12.63 -0.44
CA PHE A 98 -3.00 -12.69 -1.62
C PHE A 98 -1.62 -12.17 -1.22
N SER A 99 -0.65 -13.09 -1.16
CA SER A 99 0.73 -12.73 -0.82
C SER A 99 1.36 -11.87 -1.92
N GLY A 100 2.23 -10.93 -1.55
CA GLY A 100 2.99 -10.12 -2.51
C GLY A 100 2.22 -8.98 -3.19
N THR A 101 0.96 -8.73 -2.82
CA THR A 101 0.17 -7.61 -3.38
C THR A 101 0.78 -6.23 -3.08
N GLY A 102 1.41 -6.06 -1.91
CA GLY A 102 2.20 -4.87 -1.59
C GLY A 102 3.41 -4.69 -2.49
N ASP A 103 4.15 -5.78 -2.77
CA ASP A 103 5.32 -5.77 -3.66
C ASP A 103 4.91 -5.44 -5.11
N LEU A 104 3.76 -5.95 -5.54
CA LEU A 104 3.22 -5.66 -6.87
C LEU A 104 2.77 -4.20 -6.98
N PHE A 105 2.07 -3.68 -5.96
CA PHE A 105 1.68 -2.27 -5.90
C PHE A 105 2.90 -1.36 -6.00
N VAL A 106 3.92 -1.55 -5.15
CA VAL A 106 5.10 -0.70 -5.15
C VAL A 106 5.86 -0.79 -6.47
N SER A 107 5.95 -1.98 -7.08
CA SER A 107 6.63 -2.18 -8.36
C SER A 107 5.97 -1.38 -9.50
N VAL A 108 4.64 -1.47 -9.63
CA VAL A 108 3.90 -0.73 -10.66
C VAL A 108 3.90 0.77 -10.36
N PHE A 109 3.71 1.14 -9.09
CA PHE A 109 3.71 2.53 -8.66
C PHE A 109 5.05 3.22 -8.95
N THR A 110 6.16 2.61 -8.53
CA THR A 110 7.51 3.10 -8.81
C THR A 110 7.78 3.17 -10.31
N GLY A 111 7.36 2.15 -11.08
CA GLY A 111 7.46 2.19 -12.55
C GLY A 111 6.73 3.39 -13.16
N GLY A 112 5.53 3.71 -12.66
CA GLY A 112 4.76 4.89 -13.07
C GLY A 112 5.46 6.20 -12.74
N LEU A 113 6.00 6.34 -11.52
CA LEU A 113 6.76 7.52 -11.09
C LEU A 113 8.01 7.73 -11.96
N LEU A 114 8.77 6.66 -12.24
CA LEU A 114 9.98 6.72 -13.08
C LEU A 114 9.67 7.08 -14.54
N ARG A 115 8.44 6.82 -15.01
CA ARG A 115 7.94 7.29 -16.32
C ARG A 115 7.44 8.75 -16.29
N GLY A 116 7.60 9.46 -15.17
CA GLY A 116 7.21 10.86 -15.02
C GLY A 116 5.73 11.07 -14.78
N ARG A 117 4.96 10.03 -14.39
CA ARG A 117 3.54 10.19 -14.03
C ARG A 117 3.42 10.90 -12.68
N ALA A 118 2.36 11.67 -12.50
CA ALA A 118 2.03 12.23 -11.19
C ALA A 118 1.73 11.09 -10.17
N PRO A 119 2.05 11.26 -8.87
CA PRO A 119 1.85 10.20 -7.87
C PRO A 119 0.43 9.62 -7.84
N ALA A 120 -0.60 10.46 -7.88
CA ALA A 120 -1.98 9.98 -7.92
C ALA A 120 -2.29 9.11 -9.16
N GLN A 121 -1.71 9.45 -10.32
CA GLN A 121 -1.90 8.70 -11.56
C GLN A 121 -1.14 7.37 -11.54
N ALA A 122 0.10 7.37 -11.03
CA ALA A 122 0.90 6.15 -10.88
C ALA A 122 0.23 5.18 -9.89
N ALA A 123 -0.28 5.70 -8.76
CA ALA A 123 -0.99 4.89 -7.78
C ALA A 123 -2.32 4.35 -8.34
N LYS A 124 -3.06 5.15 -9.11
CA LYS A 124 -4.29 4.69 -9.79
C LYS A 124 -4.00 3.52 -10.73
N GLN A 125 -2.92 3.60 -11.53
CA GLN A 125 -2.50 2.47 -12.36
C GLN A 125 -2.19 1.22 -11.53
N ALA A 126 -1.47 1.37 -10.42
CA ALA A 126 -1.12 0.25 -9.54
C ALA A 126 -2.37 -0.38 -8.90
N VAL A 127 -3.31 0.43 -8.41
CA VAL A 127 -4.60 -0.04 -7.84
C VAL A 127 -5.43 -0.77 -8.89
N ASP A 128 -5.55 -0.21 -10.10
CA ASP A 128 -6.33 -0.83 -11.18
C ASP A 128 -5.72 -2.16 -11.62
N PHE A 129 -4.41 -2.18 -11.82
CA PHE A 129 -3.67 -3.38 -12.20
C PHE A 129 -3.82 -4.48 -11.14
N LEU A 130 -3.65 -4.12 -9.86
CA LEU A 130 -3.80 -5.07 -8.75
C LEU A 130 -5.24 -5.61 -8.64
N SER A 131 -6.23 -4.72 -8.78
CA SER A 131 -7.65 -5.11 -8.78
C SER A 131 -7.97 -6.08 -9.91
N HIS A 132 -7.41 -5.86 -11.11
CA HIS A 132 -7.56 -6.75 -12.24
C HIS A 132 -6.82 -8.09 -12.01
N ALA A 133 -5.59 -8.06 -11.50
CA ALA A 133 -4.81 -9.27 -11.19
C ALA A 133 -5.57 -10.17 -10.21
N ILE A 134 -6.09 -9.60 -9.14
CA ILE A 134 -6.91 -10.31 -8.15
C ILE A 134 -8.20 -10.85 -8.80
N ALA A 135 -8.81 -10.10 -9.71
CA ALA A 135 -10.03 -10.53 -10.39
C ALA A 135 -9.86 -11.77 -11.28
N VAL A 136 -8.69 -11.90 -11.93
CA VAL A 136 -8.37 -13.02 -12.84
C VAL A 136 -7.67 -14.19 -12.14
N THR A 137 -7.35 -14.03 -10.85
CA THR A 137 -6.74 -15.08 -10.03
C THR A 137 -7.80 -16.10 -9.63
N HIS A 138 -7.54 -17.38 -9.90
CA HIS A 138 -8.49 -18.47 -9.64
C HIS A 138 -7.85 -19.64 -8.90
N GLY A 139 -8.36 -19.95 -7.70
CA GLY A 139 -8.21 -21.28 -7.07
C GLY A 139 -6.79 -21.71 -6.71
N THR A 140 -5.88 -20.76 -6.53
CA THR A 140 -4.49 -21.01 -6.12
C THR A 140 -4.34 -20.96 -4.59
N ASP A 141 -3.23 -21.51 -4.11
CA ASP A 141 -2.80 -21.30 -2.73
C ASP A 141 -2.55 -19.80 -2.50
N PRO A 142 -3.11 -19.17 -1.45
CA PRO A 142 -2.87 -17.76 -1.11
C PRO A 142 -1.38 -17.33 -1.08
N ARG A 143 -0.47 -18.30 -0.90
CA ARG A 143 0.98 -18.10 -0.89
C ARG A 143 1.58 -17.90 -2.28
N ASP A 144 0.90 -18.33 -3.33
CA ASP A 144 1.34 -18.19 -4.72
C ASP A 144 1.11 -16.76 -5.26
N GLY A 145 0.35 -15.94 -4.52
CA GLY A 145 0.07 -14.55 -4.89
C GLY A 145 -1.07 -14.41 -5.90
N VAL A 146 -0.90 -13.51 -6.86
CA VAL A 146 -1.91 -13.19 -7.89
C VAL A 146 -1.38 -13.52 -9.29
N ASP A 147 -2.27 -13.92 -10.20
CA ASP A 147 -1.94 -14.32 -11.57
C ASP A 147 -1.65 -13.09 -12.48
N PHE A 148 -0.74 -12.20 -12.06
CA PHE A 148 -0.45 -10.94 -12.75
C PHE A 148 0.15 -11.16 -14.14
N GLU A 149 0.79 -12.30 -14.39
CA GLU A 149 1.37 -12.67 -15.69
C GLU A 149 0.33 -12.71 -16.80
N LYS A 150 -0.94 -12.98 -16.46
CA LYS A 150 -2.06 -13.02 -17.42
C LYS A 150 -2.44 -11.63 -17.96
N ILE A 151 -2.07 -10.57 -17.26
CA ILE A 151 -2.52 -9.19 -17.55
C ILE A 151 -1.36 -8.20 -17.67
N MET A 152 -0.12 -8.67 -17.80
CA MET A 152 1.06 -7.80 -17.92
C MET A 152 0.98 -6.78 -19.06
N GLU A 153 0.18 -7.06 -20.09
CA GLU A 153 -0.07 -6.14 -21.22
C GLU A 153 -0.78 -4.84 -20.80
N ASP A 154 -1.49 -4.83 -19.66
CA ASP A 154 -2.16 -3.64 -19.12
C ASP A 154 -1.17 -2.52 -18.70
N LEU A 155 0.13 -2.84 -18.60
CA LEU A 155 1.19 -1.91 -18.17
C LEU A 155 2.00 -1.31 -19.33
N LEU A 156 1.71 -1.70 -20.58
CA LEU A 156 2.30 -1.18 -21.82
C LEU A 156 1.67 0.16 -22.23
#